data_AF-C1GBK8-F1
#
_entry.id   AF-C1GBK8-F1
#
_cell.length_a   1.000
_cell.length_b   1.000
_cell.length_c   1.000
_cell.angle_alpha   90.00
_cell.angle_beta   90.00
_cell.angle_gamma   90.00
#
_symmetry.space_group_name_H-M   'P 1'
#
loop_
_entity.id
_entity.type
_entity.pdbx_description
1 polymer ?
#
loop_
_entity_poly.entity_id
_entity_poly.type
_entity_poly.pdbx_seq_one_letter_code
_entity_poly.pdbx_strand_id
1 'polypeptide(L)'
;MPPPSDTVNHHLISQISTNLSNTLSSFGPSSTQYAAVLDMLRESILRELEREKERESVEMSCVRVDSSGGDGENIIEGLRELLEKALRV
;
A
#
# COMPACT_ATOMS: atom_id res chain seq x y z
N MET A 1 23.62 -9.22 5.01
CA MET A 1 22.40 -8.74 5.69
C MET A 1 21.33 -8.53 4.64
N PRO A 2 20.08 -8.94 4.86
CA PRO A 2 18.96 -8.48 4.05
C PRO A 2 18.84 -6.95 4.13
N PRO A 3 18.33 -6.28 3.08
CA PRO A 3 18.11 -4.85 3.11
C PRO A 3 17.14 -4.47 4.24
N PRO A 4 17.27 -3.26 4.84
CA PRO A 4 16.28 -2.74 5.77
C PRO A 4 14.90 -2.73 5.12
N SER A 5 13.87 -3.14 5.86
CA SER A 5 12.47 -3.22 5.40
C SER A 5 12.01 -1.88 4.80
N ASP A 6 12.31 -0.76 5.44
CA ASP A 6 12.12 0.61 4.92
C ASP A 6 12.60 0.84 3.47
N THR A 7 13.77 0.30 3.11
CA THR A 7 14.34 0.46 1.76
C THR A 7 13.55 -0.30 0.71
N VAL A 8 13.06 -1.48 1.08
CA VAL A 8 12.20 -2.31 0.22
C VAL A 8 10.84 -1.65 0.06
N ASN A 9 10.31 -1.07 1.14
CA ASN A 9 9.04 -0.37 1.22
C ASN A 9 9.02 0.87 0.30
N HIS A 10 10.04 1.72 0.41
CA HIS A 10 10.18 2.91 -0.43
C HIS A 10 10.36 2.55 -1.92
N HIS A 11 11.12 1.51 -2.23
CA HIS A 11 11.31 1.03 -3.60
C HIS A 11 9.98 0.54 -4.21
N LEU A 12 9.18 -0.20 -3.44
CA LEU A 12 7.87 -0.68 -3.88
C LEU A 12 6.90 0.47 -4.18
N ILE A 13 6.79 1.46 -3.29
CA ILE A 13 5.93 2.63 -3.51
C ILE A 13 6.35 3.39 -4.78
N SER A 14 7.66 3.58 -4.97
CA SER A 14 8.21 4.25 -6.16
C SER A 14 7.88 3.51 -7.46
N GLN A 15 7.98 2.17 -7.45
CA GLN A 15 7.61 1.34 -8.60
C GLN A 15 6.13 1.43 -8.94
N ILE A 16 5.26 1.38 -7.93
CA ILE A 16 3.81 1.49 -8.12
C ILE A 16 3.46 2.87 -8.67
N SER A 17 4.06 3.95 -8.13
CA SER A 17 3.89 5.32 -8.63
C SER A 17 4.28 5.45 -10.10
N THR A 18 5.41 4.85 -10.49
CA THR A 18 5.88 4.85 -11.87
C THR A 18 4.90 4.13 -12.78
N ASN A 19 4.42 2.96 -12.37
CA ASN A 19 3.45 2.19 -13.16
C ASN A 19 2.10 2.90 -13.31
N LEU A 20 1.61 3.56 -12.26
CA LEU A 20 0.40 4.38 -12.34
C LEU A 20 0.57 5.52 -13.34
N SER A 21 1.69 6.24 -13.27
CA SER A 21 2.02 7.34 -14.19
C SER A 21 2.11 6.85 -15.63
N ASN A 22 2.75 5.70 -15.85
CA ASN A 22 2.86 5.09 -17.18
C ASN A 22 1.50 4.65 -17.72
N THR A 23 0.65 4.06 -16.87
CA THR A 23 -0.70 3.63 -17.24
C THR A 23 -1.57 4.83 -17.59
N LEU A 24 -1.54 5.88 -16.75
CA LEU A 24 -2.20 7.15 -17.00
C LEU A 24 -1.75 7.75 -18.34
N SER A 25 -0.43 7.81 -18.58
CA SER A 25 0.12 8.38 -19.81
C SER A 25 -0.23 7.56 -21.06
N SER A 26 -0.37 6.23 -20.92
CA SER A 26 -0.61 5.33 -22.06
C SER A 26 -2.08 5.25 -22.45
N PHE A 27 -2.97 5.20 -21.46
CA PHE A 27 -4.40 4.96 -21.69
C PHE A 27 -5.27 6.19 -21.42
N GLY A 28 -4.79 7.14 -20.62
CA GLY A 28 -5.52 8.36 -20.24
C GLY A 28 -6.40 8.17 -18.99
N PRO A 29 -6.79 9.28 -18.35
CA PRO A 29 -7.50 9.27 -17.08
C PRO A 29 -8.91 8.68 -17.17
N SER A 30 -9.57 8.77 -18.32
CA SER A 30 -10.92 8.23 -18.55
C SER A 30 -10.93 6.79 -19.07
N SER A 31 -9.77 6.12 -19.11
CA SER A 31 -9.68 4.76 -19.63
C SER A 31 -10.11 3.72 -18.60
N THR A 32 -10.71 2.63 -19.09
CA THR A 32 -11.06 1.49 -18.25
C THR A 32 -9.81 0.78 -17.71
N GLN A 33 -8.69 0.82 -18.44
CA GLN A 33 -7.41 0.26 -17.99
C GLN A 33 -6.87 1.04 -16.80
N TYR A 34 -6.84 2.38 -16.87
CA TYR A 34 -6.38 3.19 -15.75
C TYR A 34 -7.30 3.04 -14.54
N ALA A 35 -8.63 3.07 -14.73
CA ALA A 35 -9.59 2.85 -13.67
C ALA A 35 -9.41 1.48 -12.98
N ALA A 36 -9.26 0.39 -13.76
CA ALA A 36 -9.06 -0.95 -13.21
C ALA A 36 -7.78 -1.05 -12.36
N VAL A 37 -6.69 -0.35 -12.74
CA VAL A 37 -5.46 -0.32 -11.94
C VAL A 37 -5.66 0.41 -10.61
N LEU A 38 -6.40 1.52 -10.61
CA LEU A 38 -6.74 2.23 -9.36
C LEU A 38 -7.61 1.37 -8.45
N ASP A 39 -8.59 0.66 -9.00
CA ASP A 39 -9.46 -0.24 -8.24
C ASP A 39 -8.67 -1.40 -7.62
N MET A 40 -7.77 -2.03 -8.37
CA MET A 40 -6.89 -3.08 -7.85
C MET A 40 -5.99 -2.59 -6.71
N LEU A 41 -5.43 -1.38 -6.85
CA LEU A 41 -4.61 -0.77 -5.78
C LEU A 41 -5.46 -0.49 -4.53
N ARG A 42 -6.67 0.05 -4.71
CA ARG A 42 -7.61 0.31 -3.63
C ARG A 42 -8.01 -0.96 -2.89
N GLU A 43 -8.36 -2.02 -3.61
CA GLU A 43 -8.70 -3.32 -3.00
C GLU A 43 -7.51 -3.90 -2.22
N SER A 44 -6.30 -3.78 -2.77
CA SER A 44 -5.09 -4.30 -2.11
C SER A 44 -4.82 -3.60 -0.78
N ILE A 45 -4.97 -2.26 -0.75
CA ILE A 45 -4.86 -1.45 0.48
C ILE A 45 -5.91 -1.89 1.51
N LEU A 46 -7.17 -2.04 1.10
CA LEU A 46 -8.26 -2.41 2.01
C LEU A 46 -8.04 -3.81 2.62
N ARG A 47 -7.63 -4.80 1.81
CA ARG A 47 -7.37 -6.16 2.28
C ARG A 47 -6.18 -6.26 3.24
N GLU A 48 -5.18 -5.39 3.12
CA GLU A 48 -4.07 -5.38 4.08
C GLU A 48 -4.52 -4.82 5.43
N LEU A 49 -5.30 -3.74 5.43
CA LEU A 49 -5.82 -3.15 6.67
C LEU A 49 -6.78 -4.08 7.41
N GLU A 50 -7.59 -4.84 6.68
CA GLU A 50 -8.41 -5.89 7.28
C GLU A 50 -7.53 -6.96 7.96
N ARG A 51 -6.43 -7.36 7.31
CA ARG A 51 -5.47 -8.32 7.89
C ARG A 51 -4.70 -7.75 9.10
N GLU A 52 -4.35 -6.47 9.09
CA GLU A 52 -3.74 -5.80 10.26
C GLU A 52 -4.71 -5.79 11.44
N LYS A 53 -5.96 -5.42 11.22
CA LYS A 53 -7.01 -5.45 12.24
C LYS A 53 -7.26 -6.85 12.82
N GLU A 54 -7.23 -7.89 11.99
CA GLU A 54 -7.34 -9.28 12.43
C GLU A 54 -6.15 -9.71 13.29
N ARG A 55 -4.92 -9.30 12.92
CA ARG A 55 -3.71 -9.57 13.71
C ARG A 55 -3.77 -8.91 15.09
N GLU A 56 -4.16 -7.64 15.16
CA GLU A 56 -4.36 -6.92 16.42
C GLU A 56 -5.43 -7.59 17.30
N SER A 57 -6.50 -8.09 16.70
CA SER A 57 -7.59 -8.77 17.41
C SER A 57 -7.17 -10.11 18.02
N VAL A 58 -6.21 -10.82 17.41
CA VAL A 58 -5.67 -12.10 17.92
C VAL A 58 -4.61 -11.87 19.00
N GLU A 59 -3.81 -10.81 18.88
CA GLU A 59 -2.75 -10.46 19.84
C GLU A 59 -3.32 -10.06 21.21
N MET A 60 -4.52 -9.49 21.26
CA MET A 60 -5.22 -9.11 22.50
C MET A 60 -5.70 -10.31 23.36
N SER A 61 -5.55 -11.55 22.87
CA SER A 61 -5.88 -12.79 23.59
C SER A 61 -4.66 -13.44 24.27
N CYS A 62 -3.43 -13.01 23.96
CA CYS A 62 -2.21 -13.55 24.56
C CYS A 62 -1.32 -12.43 25.07
N VAL A 63 -1.47 -12.07 26.35
CA VAL A 63 -0.53 -11.17 27.02
C VAL A 63 0.81 -11.88 27.20
N ARG A 64 1.72 -11.70 26.24
CA ARG A 64 3.17 -11.64 26.50
C ARG A 64 3.74 -10.45 25.75
N VAL A 65 4.31 -9.55 26.55
CA VAL A 65 4.99 -8.35 26.13
C VAL A 65 6.32 -8.73 25.48
N ASP A 66 6.41 -8.50 24.18
CA ASP A 66 7.64 -8.05 23.55
C ASP A 66 7.30 -7.21 22.32
N SER A 67 7.40 -5.90 22.53
CA SER A 67 7.29 -4.86 21.52
C SER A 67 8.33 -5.06 20.41
N SER A 68 7.87 -5.15 19.17
CA SER A 68 8.58 -4.62 18.00
C SER A 68 7.55 -4.00 17.08
N GLY A 69 7.05 -2.85 17.51
CA GLY A 69 6.35 -1.91 16.65
C GLY A 69 7.34 -1.15 15.76
N GLY A 70 6.83 -0.71 14.61
CA GLY A 70 7.40 0.36 13.82
C GLY A 70 8.32 -0.08 12.69
N ASP A 71 7.75 -0.57 11.58
CA ASP A 71 8.40 -0.52 10.25
C ASP A 71 7.38 -0.80 9.12
N GLY A 72 6.32 -1.57 9.40
CA GLY A 72 5.23 -1.85 8.45
C GLY A 72 4.28 -0.67 8.19
N GLU A 73 4.21 0.29 9.11
CA GLU A 73 3.22 1.39 9.12
C GLU A 73 3.41 2.40 7.97
N ASN A 74 4.48 2.30 7.17
CA ASN A 74 4.79 3.28 6.14
C ASN A 74 4.27 2.90 4.73
N ILE A 75 4.09 1.60 4.44
CA ILE A 75 3.76 1.17 3.08
C ILE A 75 2.31 1.49 2.75
N ILE A 76 1.39 1.07 3.63
CA ILE A 76 -0.05 1.19 3.36
C ILE A 76 -0.46 2.65 3.29
N GLU A 77 0.12 3.49 4.15
CA GLU A 77 -0.09 4.94 4.08
C GLU A 77 0.51 5.54 2.80
N GLY A 78 1.73 5.15 2.42
CA GLY A 78 2.34 5.59 1.16
C GLY A 78 1.52 5.21 -0.09
N LEU A 79 0.91 4.02 -0.09
CA LEU A 79 0.01 3.58 -1.18
C LEU A 79 -1.33 4.32 -1.17
N ARG A 80 -1.88 4.65 0.02
CA ARG A 80 -3.08 5.48 0.17
C ARG A 80 -2.87 6.87 -0.40
N GLU A 81 -1.79 7.54 -0.02
CA GLU A 81 -1.46 8.87 -0.55
C GLU A 81 -1.31 8.85 -2.07
N LEU A 82 -0.68 7.80 -2.60
CA LEU A 82 -0.47 7.65 -4.03
C LEU A 82 -1.81 7.49 -4.78
N LEU A 83 -2.72 6.69 -4.24
CA LEU A 83 -4.07 6.52 -4.78
C LEU A 83 -4.85 7.84 -4.73
N GLU A 84 -4.78 8.59 -3.63
CA GLU A 84 -5.44 9.89 -3.53
C GLU A 84 -4.91 10.90 -4.54
N LYS A 85 -3.58 10.95 -4.75
CA LYS A 85 -2.96 11.80 -5.76
C LYS A 85 -3.44 11.41 -7.17
N ALA A 86 -3.54 10.12 -7.45
CA ALA A 86 -3.97 9.60 -8.74
C ALA A 86 -5.46 9.85 -9.07
N LEU A 87 -6.32 9.96 -8.04
CA LEU A 87 -7.76 10.26 -8.17
C LEU A 87 -8.08 11.76 -8.32
N ARG A 88 -7.12 12.64 -8.06
CA ARG A 88 -7.28 14.10 -8.23
C ARG A 88 -6.96 14.60 -9.64
N VAL A 89 -6.51 13.70 -10.52
CA VAL A 89 -6.14 13.95 -11.93
C VAL A 89 -7.38 14.03 -12.80
#